data_AF-A0A0F9KXR9-F1
#
_entry.id   AF-A0A0F9KXR9-F1
#
_cell.length_a   1.000
_cell.length_b   1.000
_cell.length_c   1.000
_cell.angle_alpha   90.00
_cell.angle_beta   90.00
_cell.angle_gamma   90.00
#
_symmetry.space_group_name_H-M   'P 1'
#
loop_
_entity.id
_entity.type
_entity.pdbx_description
1 polymer ?
#
loop_
_entity_poly.entity_id
_entity_poly.type
_entity_poly.pdbx_seq_one_letter_code
_entity_poly.pdbx_strand_id
1 'polypeptide(L)'
;MGKHKKVDIRKRRQKLLKEKKKELQIKEVKTEKKPTTSFDLRLEKETKLYWIRAITGALSAVVGRLVLGLWGWSLFFWMLVWWLLFPFFVSFVIFRFEYEKEEWSWKNIILPGIGIFFFLFMIVGVFTHTILELIPDFYSVLKIFL
;
A
#
# COMPACT_ATOMS: atom_id res chain seq x y z
N MET A 1 68.10 -27.30 6.38
CA MET A 1 67.00 -28.25 6.14
C MET A 1 65.73 -27.75 6.84
N GLY A 2 64.81 -27.10 6.12
CA GLY A 2 63.55 -26.62 6.69
C GLY A 2 62.55 -27.77 6.82
N LYS A 3 62.13 -28.11 8.04
CA LYS A 3 61.11 -29.15 8.28
C LYS A 3 59.77 -28.69 7.68
N HIS A 4 59.31 -29.33 6.61
CA HIS A 4 57.95 -29.15 6.10
C HIS A 4 56.94 -29.62 7.16
N LYS A 5 56.27 -28.65 7.81
CA LYS A 5 55.14 -28.91 8.71
C LYS A 5 54.04 -29.57 7.88
N LYS A 6 53.66 -30.81 8.21
CA LYS A 6 52.50 -31.50 7.62
C LYS A 6 51.24 -30.67 7.92
N VAL A 7 50.80 -29.89 6.94
CA VAL A 7 49.57 -29.11 7.05
C VAL A 7 48.41 -30.08 6.99
N ASP A 8 47.67 -30.20 8.08
CA ASP A 8 46.49 -31.04 8.16
C ASP A 8 45.39 -30.48 7.24
N ILE A 9 45.24 -31.11 6.07
CA ILE A 9 44.38 -30.68 4.96
C ILE A 9 42.93 -30.51 5.43
N ARG A 10 42.51 -31.31 6.41
CA ARG A 10 41.14 -31.31 6.95
C ARG A 10 40.84 -30.01 7.71
N LYS A 11 41.79 -29.54 8.54
CA LYS A 11 41.67 -28.27 9.27
C LYS A 11 41.68 -27.06 8.32
N ARG A 12 42.48 -27.13 7.25
CA ARG A 12 42.54 -26.06 6.23
C ARG A 12 41.23 -25.93 5.44
N ARG A 13 40.61 -27.06 5.05
CA ARG A 13 39.30 -27.08 4.38
C ARG A 13 38.20 -26.49 5.25
N GLN A 14 38.15 -26.83 6.54
CA GLN A 14 37.14 -26.30 7.45
C GLN A 14 37.27 -24.79 7.65
N LYS A 15 38.50 -24.27 7.68
CA LYS A 15 38.74 -22.82 7.79
C LYS A 15 38.25 -22.07 6.55
N LEU A 16 38.58 -22.58 5.35
CA LEU A 16 38.12 -22.02 4.07
C LEU A 16 36.59 -22.05 3.91
N LEU A 17 35.93 -23.12 4.37
CA LEU A 17 34.46 -23.21 4.35
C LEU A 17 33.79 -22.19 5.28
N LYS A 18 34.38 -21.95 6.46
CA LYS A 18 33.89 -20.92 7.39
C LYS A 18 34.09 -19.50 6.84
N GLU A 19 35.23 -19.24 6.22
CA GLU A 19 35.51 -17.95 5.57
C GLU A 19 34.55 -17.70 4.41
N LYS A 20 34.34 -18.68 3.53
CA LYS A 20 33.35 -18.60 2.44
C LYS A 20 31.91 -18.41 2.95
N LYS A 21 31.51 -19.09 4.03
CA LYS A 21 30.18 -18.88 4.65
C LYS A 21 30.01 -17.46 5.19
N LYS A 22 31.05 -16.89 5.81
CA LYS A 22 31.01 -15.49 6.27
C LYS A 22 30.93 -14.51 5.11
N GLU A 23 31.70 -14.73 4.04
CA GLU A 23 31.60 -13.92 2.82
C GLU A 23 30.22 -14.00 2.16
N LEU A 24 29.61 -15.19 2.14
CA LEU A 24 28.25 -15.40 1.61
C LEU A 24 27.20 -14.71 2.48
N GLN A 25 27.29 -14.81 3.81
CA GLN A 25 26.38 -14.10 4.73
C GLN A 25 26.53 -12.57 4.62
N ILE A 26 27.74 -12.05 4.45
CA ILE A 26 27.98 -10.62 4.23
C ILE A 26 27.45 -10.19 2.85
N LYS A 27 27.52 -11.04 1.83
CA LYS A 27 26.91 -10.79 0.53
C LYS A 27 25.40 -10.80 0.62
N GLU A 28 24.78 -11.81 1.24
CA GLU A 28 23.32 -11.91 1.43
C GLU A 28 22.76 -10.69 2.17
N VAL A 29 23.41 -10.26 3.26
CA VAL A 29 23.03 -9.05 4.03
C VAL A 29 23.23 -7.76 3.22
N LYS A 30 24.16 -7.73 2.24
CA LYS A 30 24.36 -6.58 1.35
C LYS A 30 23.46 -6.60 0.11
N THR A 31 22.99 -7.76 -0.34
CA THR A 31 22.04 -7.90 -1.47
C THR A 31 20.60 -7.51 -1.13
N GLU A 32 20.27 -7.26 0.13
CA GLU A 32 18.99 -6.65 0.52
C GLU A 32 18.98 -5.12 0.43
N LYS A 33 20.06 -4.48 -0.04
CA LYS A 33 19.98 -3.08 -0.48
C LYS A 33 19.34 -3.04 -1.87
N LYS A 34 17.99 -3.01 -1.87
CA LYS A 34 17.16 -2.61 -3.00
C LYS A 34 17.79 -1.42 -3.74
N PRO A 35 17.72 -1.37 -5.09
CA PRO A 35 18.31 -0.28 -5.87
C PRO A 35 17.79 1.07 -5.36
N THR A 36 18.72 1.88 -4.86
CA THR A 36 18.49 3.21 -4.29
C THR A 36 18.59 4.26 -5.40
N THR A 37 17.69 4.20 -6.39
CA THR A 37 17.46 5.34 -7.29
C THR A 37 16.30 6.16 -6.72
N SER A 38 16.40 7.49 -6.77
CA SER A 38 15.33 8.40 -6.36
C SER A 38 14.01 8.13 -7.10
N PHE A 39 14.11 7.58 -8.31
CA PHE A 39 12.99 7.10 -9.11
C PHE A 39 12.24 5.93 -8.45
N ASP A 40 12.95 4.90 -7.95
CA ASP A 40 12.34 3.72 -7.33
C ASP A 40 11.62 4.09 -6.03
N LEU A 41 12.19 5.01 -5.25
CA LEU A 41 11.56 5.57 -4.06
C LEU A 41 10.27 6.33 -4.38
N ARG A 42 10.27 7.11 -5.47
CA ARG A 42 9.07 7.84 -5.93
C ARG A 42 7.99 6.87 -6.42
N LEU A 43 8.38 5.86 -7.19
CA LEU A 43 7.47 4.84 -7.69
C LEU A 43 6.80 4.07 -6.54
N GLU A 44 7.55 3.76 -5.48
CA GLU A 44 7.01 3.09 -4.29
C GLU A 44 6.01 3.97 -3.53
N LYS A 45 6.32 5.28 -3.36
CA LYS A 45 5.38 6.25 -2.75
C LYS A 45 4.09 6.36 -3.56
N GLU A 46 4.19 6.54 -4.87
CA GLU A 46 3.04 6.65 -5.77
C GLU A 46 2.19 5.38 -5.77
N THR A 47 2.82 4.21 -5.74
CA THR A 47 2.13 2.91 -5.64
C THR A 47 1.38 2.76 -4.33
N LYS A 48 1.97 3.15 -3.19
CA LYS A 48 1.28 3.12 -1.89
C LYS A 48 0.08 4.05 -1.87
N LEU A 49 0.23 5.27 -2.40
CA LEU A 49 -0.88 6.23 -2.51
C LEU A 49 -2.01 5.70 -3.41
N TYR A 50 -1.66 5.04 -4.50
CA TYR A 50 -2.61 4.39 -5.41
C TYR A 50 -3.45 3.34 -4.68
N TRP A 51 -2.81 2.42 -3.94
CA TRP A 51 -3.51 1.39 -3.18
C TRP A 51 -4.37 1.94 -2.04
N ILE A 52 -3.89 2.98 -1.35
CA ILE A 52 -4.66 3.63 -0.30
C ILE A 52 -5.95 4.23 -0.89
N ARG A 53 -5.87 4.86 -2.07
CA ARG A 53 -7.07 5.36 -2.75
C ARG A 53 -8.00 4.27 -3.21
N ALA A 54 -7.46 3.17 -3.73
CA ALA A 54 -8.25 2.01 -4.11
C ALA A 54 -9.11 1.51 -2.93
N ILE A 55 -8.47 1.32 -1.77
CA ILE A 55 -9.14 0.91 -0.53
C ILE A 55 -10.17 1.96 -0.09
N THR A 56 -9.84 3.23 -0.19
CA THR A 56 -10.74 4.31 0.21
C THR A 56 -11.96 4.43 -0.69
N GLY A 57 -11.81 4.22 -2.00
CA GLY A 57 -12.94 4.17 -2.93
C GLY A 57 -13.92 3.06 -2.54
N ALA A 58 -13.40 1.86 -2.27
CA ALA A 58 -14.20 0.74 -1.81
C ALA A 58 -14.89 1.02 -0.47
N LEU A 59 -14.14 1.49 0.54
CA LEU A 59 -14.68 1.76 1.88
C LEU A 59 -15.69 2.91 1.86
N SER A 60 -15.42 3.99 1.14
CA SER A 60 -16.34 5.13 1.07
C SER A 60 -17.64 4.77 0.38
N ALA A 61 -17.64 3.87 -0.61
CA ALA A 61 -18.84 3.34 -1.23
C ALA A 61 -19.66 2.49 -0.25
N VAL A 62 -19.00 1.58 0.48
CA VAL A 62 -19.61 0.78 1.55
C VAL A 62 -20.25 1.69 2.60
N VAL A 63 -19.50 2.65 3.14
CA VAL A 63 -20.01 3.57 4.18
C VAL A 63 -21.14 4.44 3.64
N GLY A 64 -20.97 5.02 2.45
CA GLY A 64 -21.98 5.89 1.84
C GLY A 64 -23.30 5.17 1.59
N ARG A 65 -23.25 3.91 1.16
CA ARG A 65 -24.46 3.13 0.87
C ARG A 65 -25.02 2.39 2.08
N LEU A 66 -24.20 1.67 2.85
CA LEU A 66 -24.65 0.83 3.98
C LEU A 66 -24.95 1.63 5.24
N VAL A 67 -24.08 2.57 5.60
CA VAL A 67 -24.21 3.31 6.86
C VAL A 67 -25.11 4.52 6.69
N LEU A 68 -24.89 5.31 5.64
CA LEU A 68 -25.63 6.55 5.39
C LEU A 68 -26.87 6.36 4.50
N GLY A 69 -27.02 5.19 3.86
CA GLY A 69 -28.19 4.89 3.02
C GLY A 69 -28.27 5.72 1.74
N LEU A 70 -27.21 6.40 1.32
CA LEU A 70 -27.24 7.35 0.21
C LEU A 70 -27.51 6.66 -1.13
N TRP A 71 -28.22 7.35 -2.02
CA TRP A 71 -28.58 6.90 -3.37
C TRP A 71 -28.31 7.97 -4.43
N GLY A 72 -28.14 7.55 -5.69
CA GLY A 72 -28.02 8.42 -6.86
C GLY A 72 -27.05 9.60 -6.67
N TRP A 73 -27.57 10.82 -6.82
CA TRP A 73 -26.80 12.06 -6.73
C TRP A 73 -26.16 12.29 -5.36
N SER A 74 -26.81 11.90 -4.27
CA SER A 74 -26.25 12.08 -2.92
C SER A 74 -25.01 11.20 -2.73
N LEU A 75 -25.01 9.98 -3.28
CA LEU A 75 -23.85 9.09 -3.25
C LEU A 75 -22.72 9.62 -4.16
N PHE A 76 -23.07 10.27 -5.27
CA PHE A 76 -22.11 10.95 -6.13
C PHE A 76 -21.43 12.14 -5.42
N PHE A 77 -22.18 13.01 -4.74
CA PHE A 77 -21.59 14.09 -3.95
C PHE A 77 -20.73 13.56 -2.80
N TRP A 78 -21.16 12.48 -2.15
CA TRP A 78 -20.35 11.79 -1.14
C TRP A 78 -19.01 11.33 -1.70
N MET A 79 -19.01 10.66 -2.86
CA MET A 79 -17.80 10.27 -3.56
C MET A 79 -16.88 11.47 -3.86
N LEU A 80 -17.43 12.60 -4.33
CA LEU A 80 -16.64 13.80 -4.61
C LEU A 80 -16.00 14.39 -3.35
N VAL A 81 -16.71 14.41 -2.23
CA VAL A 81 -16.17 14.88 -0.95
C VAL A 81 -15.01 14.00 -0.50
N TRP A 82 -15.15 12.67 -0.58
CA TRP A 82 -14.04 11.76 -0.25
C TRP A 82 -12.89 11.86 -1.24
N TRP A 83 -13.18 12.01 -2.53
CA TRP A 83 -12.15 12.20 -3.55
C TRP A 83 -11.31 13.47 -3.29
N LEU A 84 -11.95 14.56 -2.91
CA LEU A 84 -11.27 15.83 -2.64
C LEU A 84 -10.57 15.84 -1.28
N LEU A 85 -11.25 15.46 -0.20
CA LEU A 85 -10.72 15.62 1.16
C LEU A 85 -9.73 14.53 1.55
N PHE A 86 -9.93 13.30 1.09
CA PHE A 86 -9.16 12.16 1.58
C PHE A 86 -7.68 12.21 1.19
N PRO A 87 -7.29 12.61 -0.04
CA PRO A 87 -5.87 12.75 -0.39
C PRO A 87 -5.12 13.72 0.54
N PHE A 88 -5.77 14.82 0.96
CA PHE A 88 -5.18 15.74 1.93
C PHE A 88 -5.06 15.08 3.31
N PHE A 89 -6.10 14.37 3.75
CA PHE A 89 -6.07 13.65 5.03
C PHE A 89 -4.93 12.63 5.08
N VAL A 90 -4.74 11.83 4.03
CA VAL A 90 -3.66 10.84 3.95
C VAL A 90 -2.28 11.51 3.96
N SER A 91 -2.10 12.58 3.19
CA SER A 91 -0.83 13.30 3.13
C SER A 91 -0.44 13.93 4.48
N PHE A 92 -1.39 14.58 5.15
CA PHE A 92 -1.12 15.30 6.41
C PHE A 92 -1.13 14.39 7.65
N VAL A 93 -2.07 13.45 7.74
CA VAL A 93 -2.30 12.67 8.97
C VAL A 93 -1.52 11.35 8.96
N ILE A 94 -1.56 10.62 7.84
CA ILE A 94 -0.96 9.28 7.75
C ILE A 94 0.53 9.39 7.46
N PHE A 95 0.90 10.04 6.36
CA PHE A 95 2.30 10.09 5.94
C PHE A 95 3.10 11.19 6.61
N ARG A 96 2.44 12.23 7.14
CA ARG A 96 3.09 13.40 7.76
C ARG A 96 4.27 13.89 6.93
N PHE A 97 4.10 13.96 5.61
CA PHE A 97 5.19 14.40 4.73
C PHE A 97 5.67 15.77 5.20
N GLU A 98 6.98 15.92 5.43
CA GLU A 98 7.58 17.24 5.64
C GLU A 98 7.17 18.12 4.46
N TYR A 99 6.70 19.33 4.76
CA TYR A 99 6.09 20.20 3.78
C TYR A 99 7.15 20.70 2.78
N GLU A 100 7.39 19.92 1.73
CA GLU A 100 8.21 20.32 0.58
C GLU A 100 7.30 20.94 -0.49
N LYS A 101 7.45 22.25 -0.71
CA LYS A 101 6.64 23.03 -1.66
C LYS A 101 6.62 22.47 -3.09
N GLU A 102 7.67 21.76 -3.50
CA GLU A 102 7.78 21.17 -4.84
C GLU A 102 6.98 19.86 -5.00
N GLU A 103 6.87 19.05 -3.95
CA GLU A 103 6.01 17.84 -3.97
C GLU A 103 4.53 18.21 -3.79
N TRP A 104 4.24 19.30 -3.06
CA TRP A 104 2.89 19.77 -2.70
C TRP A 104 2.19 20.60 -3.78
N SER A 105 2.01 20.04 -4.98
CA SER A 105 1.07 20.59 -5.97
C SER A 105 -0.29 19.88 -5.89
N TRP A 106 -1.39 20.64 -5.95
CA TRP A 106 -2.76 20.10 -5.95
C TRP A 106 -2.94 19.01 -7.01
N LYS A 107 -2.28 19.16 -8.16
CA LYS A 107 -2.27 18.16 -9.22
C LYS A 107 -1.62 16.86 -8.74
N ASN A 108 -0.42 16.92 -8.13
CA ASN A 108 0.27 15.74 -7.62
C ASN A 108 -0.49 15.06 -6.48
N ILE A 109 -1.29 15.81 -5.70
CA ILE A 109 -2.08 15.26 -4.61
C ILE A 109 -3.43 14.72 -5.10
N ILE A 110 -4.03 15.21 -6.18
CA ILE A 110 -5.38 14.81 -6.59
C ILE A 110 -5.37 13.84 -7.79
N LEU A 111 -4.44 13.97 -8.73
CA LEU A 111 -4.39 13.10 -9.94
C LEU A 111 -4.11 11.62 -9.64
N PRO A 112 -3.09 11.24 -8.83
CA PRO A 112 -2.59 9.87 -8.83
C PRO A 112 -3.61 8.86 -8.33
N GLY A 113 -4.07 7.94 -9.17
CA GLY A 113 -5.04 6.92 -8.73
C GLY A 113 -6.47 7.46 -8.55
N ILE A 114 -6.83 8.55 -9.23
CA ILE A 114 -8.23 8.97 -9.35
C ILE A 114 -9.07 7.88 -10.02
N GLY A 115 -8.61 7.33 -11.14
CA GLY A 115 -9.36 6.32 -11.90
C GLY A 115 -9.71 5.09 -11.07
N ILE A 116 -8.75 4.57 -10.30
CA ILE A 116 -8.98 3.38 -9.46
C ILE A 116 -9.94 3.67 -8.30
N PHE A 117 -9.87 4.87 -7.71
CA PHE A 117 -10.80 5.29 -6.67
C PHE A 117 -12.23 5.27 -7.20
N PHE A 118 -12.48 5.95 -8.33
CA PHE A 118 -13.81 6.00 -8.95
C PHE A 118 -14.28 4.61 -9.38
N PHE A 119 -13.41 3.80 -9.99
CA PHE A 119 -13.78 2.47 -10.47
C PHE A 119 -14.18 1.52 -9.34
N LEU A 120 -13.38 1.46 -8.26
CA LEU A 120 -13.71 0.62 -7.11
C LEU A 120 -14.92 1.16 -6.34
N PHE A 121 -15.07 2.48 -6.23
CA PHE A 121 -16.25 3.08 -5.64
C PHE A 121 -17.52 2.63 -6.39
N MET A 122 -17.49 2.68 -7.73
CA MET A 122 -18.62 2.28 -8.57
C MET A 122 -18.92 0.79 -8.44
N ILE A 123 -17.93 -0.09 -8.60
CA ILE A 123 -18.14 -1.55 -8.50
C ILE A 123 -18.69 -1.92 -7.13
N VAL A 124 -18.02 -1.46 -6.07
CA VAL A 124 -18.40 -1.82 -4.70
C VAL A 124 -19.73 -1.18 -4.35
N GLY A 125 -19.98 0.07 -4.77
CA GLY A 125 -21.24 0.76 -4.56
C GLY A 125 -22.42 0.05 -5.23
N VAL A 126 -22.28 -0.33 -6.51
CA VAL A 126 -23.29 -1.10 -7.23
C VAL A 126 -23.52 -2.46 -6.56
N PHE A 127 -22.44 -3.20 -6.29
CA PHE A 127 -22.54 -4.51 -5.63
C PHE A 127 -23.27 -4.42 -4.28
N THR A 128 -22.88 -3.44 -3.46
CA THR A 128 -23.49 -3.19 -2.15
C THR A 128 -24.96 -2.81 -2.28
N HIS A 129 -25.29 -1.95 -3.24
CA HIS A 129 -26.66 -1.53 -3.51
C HIS A 129 -27.52 -2.70 -3.99
N THR A 130 -27.03 -3.50 -4.94
CA THR A 130 -27.71 -4.69 -5.44
C THR A 130 -27.95 -5.73 -4.35
N ILE A 131 -26.97 -5.98 -3.46
CA ILE A 131 -27.17 -6.90 -2.34
C ILE A 131 -28.27 -6.41 -1.41
N LEU A 132 -28.29 -5.12 -1.07
CA LEU A 132 -29.31 -4.54 -0.20
C LEU A 132 -30.72 -4.62 -0.80
N GLU A 133 -30.84 -4.46 -2.11
CA GLU A 133 -32.14 -4.55 -2.78
C GLU A 133 -32.61 -5.99 -3.01
N LEU A 134 -31.67 -6.90 -3.27
CA LEU A 134 -31.97 -8.32 -3.52
C LEU A 134 -32.27 -9.08 -2.22
N ILE A 135 -31.64 -8.68 -1.10
CA ILE A 135 -31.79 -9.33 0.21
C ILE A 135 -32.41 -8.32 1.19
N PRO A 136 -33.75 -8.21 1.24
CA PRO A 136 -34.43 -7.23 2.09
C PRO A 136 -34.09 -7.35 3.59
N ASP A 137 -33.77 -8.56 4.08
CA ASP A 137 -33.37 -8.80 5.47
C ASP A 137 -31.90 -8.47 5.80
N PHE A 138 -31.09 -8.14 4.80
CA PHE A 138 -29.67 -7.86 5.01
C PHE A 138 -29.46 -6.64 5.91
N TYR A 139 -30.32 -5.62 5.75
CA TYR A 139 -30.30 -4.43 6.60
C TYR A 139 -30.71 -4.75 8.05
N SER A 140 -31.66 -5.67 8.24
CA SER A 140 -32.11 -6.17 9.54
C SER A 140 -30.98 -6.87 10.29
N VAL A 141 -30.20 -7.71 9.60
CA VAL A 141 -29.03 -8.41 10.16
C VAL A 141 -27.93 -7.42 10.53
N LEU A 142 -27.67 -6.42 9.69
CA LEU A 142 -26.63 -5.42 9.94
C LEU A 142 -26.92 -4.56 11.18
N LYS A 143 -28.20 -4.24 11.42
CA LYS A 143 -28.67 -3.54 12.63
C LYS A 143 -28.45 -4.31 13.94
N ILE A 144 -28.27 -5.63 13.90
CA ILE A 144 -27.98 -6.42 15.10
C ILE A 144 -26.51 -6.27 15.51
N PHE A 145 -25.62 -5.96 14.57
CA PHE A 145 -24.18 -5.87 14.78
C PHE A 145 -23.65 -4.44 15.01
N LEU A 146 -24.48 -3.41 14.81
CA LEU A 146 -24.11 -1.99 14.87
C LEU A 146 -24.82 -1.29 16.03
#